data_AF-A0A3M1SAY3-F1
#
_entry.id   AF-A0A3M1SAY3-F1
#
_cell.length_a   1.000
_cell.length_b   1.000
_cell.length_c   1.000
_cell.angle_alpha   90.00
_cell.angle_beta   90.00
_cell.angle_gamma   90.00
#
_symmetry.space_group_name_H-M   'P 1'
#
loop_
_entity.id
_entity.type
_entity.pdbx_description
1 polymer ?
#
loop_
_entity_poly.entity_id
_entity_poly.type
_entity_poly.pdbx_seq_one_letter_code
_entity_poly.pdbx_strand_id
1 'polypeptide(L)'
;MCTLQEGVVRRRILPECDPRPTSKPMPIPHFKLDRRTNTRRRFMQMGLGALGGAGVFSMSASGFAEPREAGLPQRRFGKNGPVLPILGFGGAALVTRWGSPLSIAQRVELVQYAFQRGIRYFDTAGNYDESQAILGKALRGVRKDVFLVTKVEATDPAKVRPA
;
A
#
# COMPACT_ATOMS: atom_id res chain seq x y z
N MET A 1 30.08 -57.80 -16.33
CA MET A 1 29.13 -57.24 -15.37
C MET A 1 29.72 -55.98 -14.76
N CYS A 2 29.33 -54.81 -15.26
CA CYS A 2 29.37 -53.55 -14.51
C CYS A 2 28.47 -52.55 -15.26
N THR A 3 27.22 -52.53 -14.85
CA THR A 3 26.21 -51.55 -15.28
C THR A 3 26.35 -50.30 -14.41
N LEU A 4 26.70 -49.16 -15.01
CA LEU A 4 26.48 -47.84 -14.42
C LEU A 4 25.70 -47.00 -15.42
N GLN A 5 24.48 -46.68 -14.98
CA GLN A 5 23.42 -46.04 -15.74
C GLN A 5 23.54 -44.54 -15.45
N GLU A 6 24.14 -43.80 -16.39
CA GLU A 6 24.20 -42.34 -16.34
C GLU A 6 22.79 -41.77 -16.57
N GLY A 7 22.14 -41.40 -15.47
CA GLY A 7 20.85 -40.73 -15.47
C GLY A 7 20.98 -39.32 -16.03
N VAL A 8 20.54 -39.13 -17.28
CA VAL A 8 20.41 -37.83 -17.95
C VAL A 8 19.38 -36.97 -17.20
N VAL A 9 19.86 -36.17 -16.24
CA VAL A 9 19.08 -35.06 -15.67
C VAL A 9 18.96 -33.99 -16.75
N ARG A 10 17.85 -34.01 -17.49
CA ARG A 10 17.49 -32.96 -18.45
C ARG A 10 17.45 -31.63 -17.70
N ARG A 11 18.49 -30.81 -17.87
CA ARG A 11 18.45 -29.38 -17.51
C ARG A 11 17.30 -28.77 -18.31
N ARG A 12 16.20 -28.45 -17.63
CA ARG A 12 15.13 -27.63 -18.20
C ARG A 12 15.71 -26.22 -18.25
N ILE A 13 16.31 -25.89 -19.40
CA ILE A 13 16.73 -24.54 -19.76
C ILE A 13 15.47 -23.68 -19.60
N LEU A 14 15.44 -22.83 -18.57
CA LEU A 14 14.43 -21.78 -18.50
C LEU A 14 14.66 -20.89 -19.72
N PRO A 15 13.61 -20.52 -20.47
CA PRO A 15 13.79 -19.63 -21.59
C PRO A 15 14.46 -18.34 -21.09
N GLU A 16 15.53 -17.96 -21.78
CA GLU A 16 16.20 -16.67 -21.67
C GLU A 16 15.13 -15.59 -21.46
N CYS A 17 15.28 -14.78 -20.41
CA CYS A 17 14.38 -13.67 -20.15
C CYS A 17 14.51 -12.69 -21.31
N ASP A 18 13.54 -12.71 -22.22
CA ASP A 18 13.50 -11.88 -23.42
C ASP A 18 13.68 -10.40 -23.00
N PRO A 19 14.72 -9.69 -23.49
CA PRO A 19 14.93 -8.30 -23.12
C PRO A 19 13.70 -7.49 -23.54
N ARG A 20 12.99 -6.94 -22.54
CA ARG A 20 11.78 -6.15 -22.77
C ARG A 20 12.04 -5.15 -23.91
N PRO A 21 11.17 -5.09 -24.93
CA PRO A 21 11.29 -4.06 -25.95
C PRO A 21 11.24 -2.71 -25.25
N THR A 22 12.27 -1.89 -25.45
CA THR A 22 12.33 -0.52 -24.93
C THR A 22 11.24 0.28 -25.62
N SER A 23 10.03 0.23 -25.07
CA SER A 23 8.94 1.09 -25.52
C SER A 23 9.40 2.53 -25.36
N LYS A 24 9.33 3.31 -26.45
CA LYS A 24 9.55 4.76 -26.42
C LYS A 24 8.80 5.36 -25.23
N PRO A 25 9.38 6.37 -24.53
CA PRO A 25 8.72 6.99 -23.40
C PRO A 25 7.33 7.46 -23.82
N MET A 26 6.30 7.03 -23.10
CA MET A 26 4.95 7.52 -23.33
C MET A 26 4.93 9.03 -23.07
N PRO A 27 4.25 9.82 -23.92
CA PRO A 27 4.07 11.23 -23.66
C PRO A 27 3.35 11.38 -22.32
N ILE A 28 4.00 12.03 -21.37
CA ILE A 28 3.39 12.39 -20.09
C ILE A 28 2.30 13.41 -20.44
N PRO A 29 1.01 13.14 -20.22
CA PRO A 29 0.02 14.16 -20.39
C PRO A 29 0.32 15.26 -19.38
N HIS A 30 0.66 16.45 -19.88
CA HIS A 30 0.74 17.65 -19.06
C HIS A 30 -0.68 17.94 -18.55
N PHE A 31 -1.02 17.36 -17.40
CA PHE A 31 -2.23 17.68 -16.69
C PHE A 31 -2.11 19.13 -16.21
N LYS A 32 -2.60 20.07 -17.01
CA LYS A 32 -2.81 21.45 -16.56
C LYS A 32 -3.84 21.37 -15.45
N LEU A 33 -3.36 21.48 -14.20
CA LEU A 33 -4.24 21.69 -13.06
C LEU A 33 -4.95 23.02 -13.28
N ASP A 34 -6.18 23.00 -13.78
CA ASP A 34 -7.00 24.19 -13.84
C ASP A 34 -7.33 24.62 -12.40
N ARG A 35 -6.54 25.55 -11.86
CA ARG A 35 -6.74 26.11 -10.52
C ARG A 35 -8.03 26.94 -10.43
N ARG A 36 -8.80 27.13 -11.51
CA ARG A 36 -10.00 28.00 -11.52
C ARG A 36 -11.29 27.30 -11.10
N THR A 37 -11.34 25.98 -10.97
CA THR A 37 -12.63 25.29 -10.79
C THR A 37 -12.90 24.70 -9.41
N ASN A 38 -11.92 24.59 -8.50
CA ASN A 38 -12.20 24.07 -7.15
C ASN A 38 -11.37 24.76 -6.05
N THR A 39 -11.77 25.97 -5.65
CA THR A 39 -11.28 26.59 -4.42
C THR A 39 -12.37 26.58 -3.35
N ARG A 40 -11.99 26.26 -2.10
CA ARG A 40 -12.86 26.27 -0.90
C ARG A 40 -13.67 27.56 -0.76
N ARG A 41 -13.12 28.69 -1.25
CA ARG A 41 -13.75 30.01 -1.28
C ARG A 41 -14.99 30.07 -2.17
N ARG A 42 -14.99 29.38 -3.32
CA ARG A 42 -16.11 29.37 -4.28
C ARG A 42 -17.29 28.55 -3.76
N PHE A 43 -17.01 27.47 -3.01
CA PHE A 43 -18.03 26.69 -2.30
C PHE A 43 -18.72 27.51 -1.20
N MET A 44 -17.95 28.26 -0.40
CA MET A 44 -18.51 29.20 0.60
C MET A 44 -19.29 30.35 -0.04
N GLN A 45 -18.87 30.85 -1.20
CA GLN A 45 -19.57 31.91 -1.92
C GLN A 45 -20.90 31.44 -2.55
N MET A 46 -21.00 30.17 -2.96
CA MET A 46 -22.29 29.60 -3.41
C MET A 46 -23.31 29.45 -2.26
N GLY A 47 -22.87 29.36 -1.00
CA GLY A 47 -23.78 29.35 0.15
C GLY A 47 -24.46 30.69 0.42
N LEU A 48 -23.85 31.81 0.00
CA LEU A 48 -24.38 33.16 0.25
C LEU A 48 -25.42 33.62 -0.80
N GLY A 49 -25.49 32.95 -1.95
CA GLY A 49 -26.40 33.30 -3.05
C GLY A 49 -27.82 32.74 -2.93
N ALA A 50 -28.11 31.93 -1.91
CA ALA A 50 -29.39 31.23 -1.74
C ALA A 50 -30.35 31.91 -0.74
N LEU A 51 -30.21 33.21 -0.47
CA LEU A 51 -31.12 33.98 0.40
C LEU A 51 -32.05 34.94 -0.37
N GLY A 52 -32.11 34.84 -1.70
CA GLY A 52 -32.93 35.71 -2.56
C GLY A 52 -34.34 35.19 -2.90
N GLY A 53 -34.82 34.12 -2.25
CA GLY A 53 -36.16 33.57 -2.52
C GLY A 53 -36.78 33.02 -1.24
N ALA A 54 -37.97 33.49 -0.91
CA ALA A 54 -38.79 33.01 0.19
C ALA A 54 -39.19 31.54 -0.04
N GLY A 55 -38.32 30.64 0.39
CA GLY A 55 -38.59 29.21 0.48
C GLY A 55 -37.73 28.70 1.61
N VAL A 56 -38.34 28.46 2.77
CA VAL A 56 -37.74 27.66 3.84
C VAL A 56 -37.51 26.25 3.29
N PHE A 57 -36.44 26.05 2.55
CA PHE A 57 -35.88 24.73 2.36
C PHE A 57 -35.33 24.32 3.71
N SER A 58 -36.15 23.57 4.45
CA SER A 58 -35.68 22.73 5.53
C SER A 58 -34.63 21.81 4.92
N MET A 59 -33.35 22.18 5.05
CA MET A 59 -32.24 21.26 4.84
C MET A 59 -32.44 20.19 5.90
N SER A 60 -33.19 19.14 5.54
CA SER A 60 -33.03 17.85 6.20
C SER A 60 -31.54 17.61 6.21
N ALA A 61 -30.95 17.63 7.40
CA ALA A 61 -29.69 16.97 7.67
C ALA A 61 -29.96 15.48 7.46
N SER A 62 -30.11 15.06 6.19
CA SER A 62 -29.91 13.68 5.80
C SER A 62 -28.48 13.40 6.23
N GLY A 63 -28.39 12.77 7.39
CA GLY A 63 -27.17 12.53 8.11
C GLY A 63 -26.11 12.02 7.13
N PHE A 64 -24.88 12.46 7.35
CA PHE A 64 -23.78 11.57 7.08
C PHE A 64 -24.14 10.28 7.81
N ALA A 65 -24.60 9.29 7.04
CA ALA A 65 -24.90 7.99 7.57
C ALA A 65 -23.60 7.56 8.26
N GLU A 66 -23.63 7.48 9.59
CA GLU A 66 -22.56 6.88 10.37
C GLU A 66 -22.20 5.57 9.66
N PRO A 67 -20.96 5.40 9.18
CA PRO A 67 -20.60 4.20 8.46
C PRO A 67 -20.90 3.01 9.37
N ARG A 68 -21.92 2.23 9.03
CA ARG A 68 -22.07 0.88 9.56
C ARG A 68 -20.75 0.18 9.38
N GLU A 69 -20.39 -0.61 10.37
CA GLU A 69 -19.17 -1.40 10.58
C GLU A 69 -18.85 -2.38 9.44
N ALA A 70 -18.84 -1.90 8.20
CA ALA A 70 -18.30 -2.58 7.06
C ALA A 70 -16.78 -2.41 7.17
N GLY A 71 -16.07 -3.53 7.28
CA GLY A 71 -14.61 -3.54 7.27
C GLY A 71 -14.04 -2.80 6.07
N LEU A 72 -12.75 -2.47 6.11
CA LEU A 72 -12.05 -1.76 5.03
C LEU A 72 -12.40 -2.38 3.67
N PRO A 73 -12.78 -1.58 2.65
CA PRO A 73 -13.04 -2.11 1.32
C PRO A 73 -11.88 -2.96 0.84
N GLN A 74 -12.16 -4.06 0.14
CA GLN A 74 -11.14 -5.02 -0.25
C GLN A 74 -11.09 -5.20 -1.76
N ARG A 75 -9.91 -5.56 -2.28
CA ARG A 75 -9.69 -5.87 -3.69
C ARG A 75 -8.72 -7.03 -3.82
N ARG A 76 -8.87 -7.81 -4.90
CA ARG A 76 -7.91 -8.85 -5.26
C ARG A 76 -6.57 -8.23 -5.66
N PHE A 77 -5.49 -8.73 -5.07
CA PHE A 77 -4.12 -8.34 -5.43
C PHE A 77 -3.64 -9.20 -6.63
N GLY A 78 -3.48 -8.59 -7.80
CA GLY A 78 -3.10 -9.31 -9.03
C GLY A 78 -4.22 -10.18 -9.62
N LYS A 79 -3.88 -11.03 -10.59
CA LYS A 79 -4.86 -11.92 -11.28
C LYS A 79 -5.39 -13.01 -10.35
N ASN A 80 -4.49 -13.67 -9.62
CA ASN A 80 -4.78 -14.86 -8.79
C ASN A 80 -4.32 -14.71 -7.33
N GLY A 81 -4.10 -13.49 -6.84
CA GLY A 81 -3.63 -13.29 -5.47
C GLY A 81 -4.75 -13.18 -4.42
N PRO A 82 -4.37 -12.95 -3.15
CA PRO A 82 -5.31 -12.81 -2.05
C PRO A 82 -6.19 -11.57 -2.21
N VAL A 83 -7.34 -11.60 -1.54
CA VAL A 83 -8.19 -10.42 -1.36
C VAL A 83 -7.68 -9.66 -0.14
N LEU A 84 -7.28 -8.41 -0.34
CA LEU A 84 -6.67 -7.58 0.70
C LEU A 84 -7.43 -6.26 0.84
N PRO A 85 -7.39 -5.62 2.03
CA PRO A 85 -7.85 -4.25 2.19
C PRO A 85 -7.18 -3.32 1.17
N ILE A 86 -7.94 -2.35 0.64
CA ILE A 86 -7.41 -1.34 -0.29
C ILE A 86 -6.40 -0.40 0.38
N LEU A 87 -6.36 -0.39 1.72
CA LEU A 87 -5.43 0.40 2.51
C LEU A 87 -4.34 -0.50 3.12
N GLY A 88 -3.09 -0.10 2.94
CA GLY A 88 -1.92 -0.74 3.56
C GLY A 88 -1.20 0.20 4.52
N PHE A 89 -0.38 -0.38 5.39
CA PHE A 89 0.47 0.34 6.33
C PHE A 89 1.89 0.49 5.77
N GLY A 90 2.34 1.72 5.56
CA GLY A 90 3.69 2.02 5.08
C GLY A 90 4.70 2.15 6.22
N GLY A 91 5.72 1.30 6.22
CA GLY A 91 6.75 1.23 7.27
C GLY A 91 7.67 2.44 7.36
N ALA A 92 7.71 3.31 6.35
CA ALA A 92 8.52 4.53 6.36
C ALA A 92 8.09 5.54 7.44
N ALA A 93 6.79 5.59 7.76
CA ALA A 93 6.28 6.48 8.82
C ALA A 93 6.81 6.10 10.23
N LEU A 94 7.38 4.91 10.37
CA LEU A 94 7.97 4.43 11.62
C LEU A 94 9.41 4.89 11.81
N VAL A 95 10.07 5.49 10.81
CA VAL A 95 11.50 5.75 10.84
C VAL A 95 11.80 7.07 11.55
N THR A 96 12.73 7.06 12.51
CA THR A 96 13.05 8.28 13.29
C THR A 96 13.69 9.35 12.42
N ARG A 97 14.66 8.98 11.56
CA ARG A 97 15.32 9.96 10.67
C ARG A 97 14.37 10.62 9.65
N TRP A 98 13.18 10.05 9.45
CA TRP A 98 12.14 10.58 8.56
C TRP A 98 11.05 11.33 9.33
N GLY A 99 11.32 11.70 10.59
CA GLY A 99 10.49 12.61 11.36
C GLY A 99 9.37 11.93 12.14
N SER A 100 9.47 10.63 12.43
CA SER A 100 8.52 9.99 13.34
C SER A 100 8.65 10.59 14.75
N PRO A 101 7.62 11.25 15.29
CA PRO A 101 7.68 11.90 16.61
C PRO A 101 7.45 10.91 17.76
N LEU A 102 7.11 9.66 17.42
CA LEU A 102 6.66 8.65 18.35
C LEU A 102 7.84 7.87 18.94
N SER A 103 7.72 7.50 20.22
CA SER A 103 8.62 6.53 20.82
C SER A 103 8.52 5.17 20.12
N ILE A 104 9.50 4.29 20.32
CA ILE A 104 9.46 2.93 19.74
C ILE A 104 8.22 2.16 20.23
N ALA A 105 7.85 2.30 21.50
CA ALA A 105 6.67 1.65 22.06
C ALA A 105 5.38 2.14 21.38
N GLN A 106 5.21 3.46 21.23
CA GLN A 106 4.07 4.06 20.54
C GLN A 106 4.00 3.65 19.07
N ARG A 107 5.16 3.48 18.41
CA ARG A 107 5.22 2.97 17.02
C ARG A 107 4.76 1.51 16.93
N VAL A 108 5.10 0.68 17.91
CA VAL A 108 4.60 -0.70 18.00
C VAL A 108 3.08 -0.71 18.21
N GLU A 109 2.58 0.11 19.13
CA GLU A 109 1.14 0.26 19.41
C GLU A 109 0.39 0.77 18.17
N LEU A 110 0.95 1.71 17.42
CA LEU A 110 0.36 2.22 16.18
C LEU A 110 0.16 1.09 15.15
N VAL A 111 1.14 0.20 14.99
CA VAL A 111 1.04 -0.94 14.08
C VAL A 111 -0.03 -1.93 14.56
N GLN A 112 -0.09 -2.19 15.87
CA GLN A 112 -1.12 -3.07 16.45
C GLN A 112 -2.51 -2.47 16.29
N TYR A 113 -2.65 -1.16 16.50
CA TYR A 113 -3.88 -0.42 16.26
C TYR A 113 -4.33 -0.54 14.80
N ALA A 114 -3.42 -0.30 13.84
CA ALA A 114 -3.68 -0.49 12.42
C ALA A 114 -4.19 -1.91 12.10
N PHE A 115 -3.57 -2.94 12.68
CA PHE A 115 -4.01 -4.33 12.54
C PHE A 115 -5.42 -4.55 13.12
N GLN A 116 -5.71 -4.03 14.32
CA GLN A 116 -7.03 -4.15 14.96
C GLN A 116 -8.14 -3.45 14.15
N ARG A 117 -7.81 -2.37 13.42
CA ARG A 117 -8.73 -1.66 12.52
C ARG A 117 -8.91 -2.31 11.14
N GLY A 118 -8.36 -3.51 10.95
CA GLY A 118 -8.57 -4.31 9.74
C GLY A 118 -7.49 -4.17 8.68
N ILE A 119 -6.40 -3.44 8.92
CA ILE A 119 -5.26 -3.41 7.98
C ILE A 119 -4.57 -4.78 8.00
N ARG A 120 -4.31 -5.31 6.81
CA ARG A 120 -3.66 -6.62 6.61
C ARG A 120 -2.43 -6.55 5.71
N TYR A 121 -2.25 -5.47 4.97
CA TYR A 121 -1.07 -5.25 4.11
C TYR A 121 -0.08 -4.34 4.82
N PHE A 122 1.16 -4.81 5.05
CA PHE A 122 2.23 -4.06 5.70
C PHE A 122 3.47 -4.01 4.80
N ASP A 123 3.99 -2.82 4.56
CA ASP A 123 5.17 -2.58 3.73
C ASP A 123 6.38 -2.17 4.59
N THR A 124 7.56 -2.68 4.24
CA THR A 124 8.83 -2.26 4.83
C THR A 124 9.98 -2.37 3.82
N ALA A 125 11.21 -2.11 4.24
CA ALA A 125 12.41 -2.27 3.43
C ALA A 125 13.65 -2.40 4.33
N GLY A 126 14.74 -2.95 3.78
CA GLY A 126 16.03 -3.03 4.49
C GLY A 126 16.63 -1.66 4.81
N ASN A 127 16.33 -0.64 4.02
CA ASN A 127 16.79 0.74 4.23
C ASN A 127 15.81 1.61 5.04
N TYR A 128 14.73 1.02 5.59
CA TYR A 128 13.76 1.69 6.45
C TYR A 128 14.14 1.52 7.93
N ASP A 129 15.42 1.65 8.27
CA ASP A 129 15.98 1.63 9.63
C ASP A 129 15.19 0.76 10.64
N GLU A 130 14.46 1.36 11.58
CA GLU A 130 13.78 0.65 12.67
C GLU A 130 12.51 -0.11 12.23
N SER A 131 12.04 0.12 11.00
CA SER A 131 10.75 -0.36 10.49
C SER A 131 10.60 -1.87 10.59
N GLN A 132 11.59 -2.65 10.14
CA GLN A 132 11.52 -4.11 10.16
C GLN A 132 11.44 -4.64 11.60
N ALA A 133 12.23 -4.07 12.51
CA ALA A 133 12.26 -4.47 13.91
C ALA A 133 10.93 -4.12 14.62
N ILE A 134 10.37 -2.93 14.36
CA ILE A 134 9.09 -2.50 14.93
C ILE A 134 7.95 -3.39 14.43
N LEU A 135 7.86 -3.64 13.12
CA LEU A 135 6.84 -4.54 12.57
C LEU A 135 6.97 -5.96 13.12
N GLY A 136 8.20 -6.47 13.26
CA GLY A 136 8.46 -7.79 13.85
C GLY A 136 8.03 -7.90 15.31
N LYS A 137 8.17 -6.81 16.10
CA LYS A 137 7.65 -6.76 17.48
C LYS A 137 6.12 -6.66 17.50
N ALA A 138 5.55 -5.76 16.70
CA ALA A 138 4.13 -5.46 16.70
C ALA A 138 3.24 -6.60 16.19
N LEU A 139 3.70 -7.33 15.17
CA LEU A 139 2.93 -8.39 14.51
C LEU A 139 3.28 -9.79 15.03
N ARG A 140 3.98 -9.88 16.17
CA ARG A 140 4.26 -11.15 16.83
C ARG A 140 2.94 -11.83 17.22
N GLY A 141 2.81 -13.11 16.91
CA GLY A 141 1.59 -13.90 17.18
C GLY A 141 0.53 -13.84 16.07
N VAL A 142 0.48 -12.75 15.27
CA VAL A 142 -0.51 -12.58 14.18
C VAL A 142 0.13 -12.60 12.79
N ARG A 143 1.38 -13.09 12.66
CA ARG A 143 2.12 -13.11 11.39
C ARG A 143 1.37 -13.84 10.27
N LYS A 144 0.58 -14.87 10.59
CA LYS A 144 -0.16 -15.64 9.58
C LYS A 144 -1.32 -14.84 8.98
N ASP A 145 -1.78 -13.82 9.68
CA ASP A 145 -2.94 -13.01 9.28
C ASP A 145 -2.52 -11.75 8.53
N VAL A 146 -1.22 -11.54 8.27
CA VAL A 146 -0.71 -10.34 7.58
C VAL A 146 0.00 -10.67 6.28
N PHE A 147 -0.25 -9.83 5.28
CA PHE A 147 0.50 -9.77 4.04
C PHE A 147 1.65 -8.76 4.22
N LEU A 148 2.85 -9.28 4.48
CA LEU A 148 4.06 -8.48 4.72
C LEU A 148 4.91 -8.42 3.45
N VAL A 149 5.26 -7.20 3.03
CA VAL A 149 6.10 -6.93 1.86
C VAL A 149 7.37 -6.23 2.31
N THR A 150 8.50 -6.63 1.71
CA THR A 150 9.80 -5.98 1.89
C THR A 150 10.48 -5.76 0.55
N LYS A 151 11.59 -5.05 0.56
CA LYS A 151 12.37 -4.67 -0.62
C LYS A 151 13.81 -5.15 -0.47
N VAL A 152 14.50 -5.29 -1.59
CA VAL A 152 15.93 -5.55 -1.68
C VAL A 152 16.57 -4.43 -2.50
N GLU A 153 17.77 -3.99 -2.12
CA GLU A 153 18.49 -2.91 -2.81
C GLU A 153 19.20 -3.41 -4.08
N ALA A 154 19.44 -4.71 -4.18
CA ALA A 154 20.12 -5.32 -5.32
C ALA A 154 19.13 -5.60 -6.47
N THR A 155 19.49 -5.14 -7.67
CA THR A 155 18.82 -5.51 -8.92
C THR A 155 19.42 -6.76 -9.56
N ASP A 156 20.68 -7.08 -9.22
CA ASP A 156 21.37 -8.29 -9.64
C ASP A 156 20.91 -9.49 -8.79
N PRO A 157 20.26 -10.50 -9.38
CA PRO A 157 19.79 -11.68 -8.66
C PRO A 157 20.91 -12.44 -7.94
N ALA A 158 22.15 -12.42 -8.46
CA ALA A 158 23.28 -13.11 -7.84
C ALA A 158 23.73 -12.46 -6.53
N LYS A 159 23.35 -11.19 -6.30
CA LYS A 159 23.67 -10.43 -5.08
C LYS A 159 22.53 -10.44 -4.06
N VAL A 160 21.36 -10.98 -4.42
CA VAL A 160 20.28 -11.22 -3.47
C VAL A 160 20.58 -12.54 -2.75
N ARG A 161 20.47 -12.56 -1.42
CA ARG A 161 20.66 -13.79 -0.64
C ARG A 161 19.78 -14.89 -1.23
N PRO A 162 20.33 -16.07 -1.60
CA PRO A 162 19.54 -17.14 -2.17
C PRO A 162 18.42 -17.53 -1.20
N ALA A 163 17.23 -17.74 -1.76
CA ALA A 163 16.01 -18.08 -1.05
C ALA A 163 16.09 -19.46 -0.40
#